data_AF-A6GIJ7-F1
#
_entry.id   AF-A6GIJ7-F1
#
_cell.length_a   1.000
_cell.length_b   1.000
_cell.length_c   1.000
_cell.angle_alpha   90.00
_cell.angle_beta   90.00
_cell.angle_gamma   90.00
#
_symmetry.space_group_name_H-M   'P 1'
#
loop_
_entity.id
_entity.type
_entity.pdbx_description
1 polymer ?
#
loop_
_entity_poly.entity_id
_entity_poly.type
_entity_poly.pdbx_seq_one_letter_code
_entity_poly.pdbx_strand_id
1 'polypeptide(L)'
;MASPWLTHALRLSALALLAGCSCEHRGHEEASSAPQPTVVAPSQASMLAARAELERAPVQTIEPVPLVEVEIPEPPPPPFAGREQVSVEELLEAMKAELPALAESEALRADYEAFRAAFELEHSEALYLDFVRVSLAFEATRDGGWWGLQWKITNEQPNSEKIWAQWRALELAWPEDGGAPELPPTTAIAECDELSALFAFFARRLGLSRDSHVGLFWPTGNHVVAVWIVDARSEDPTRVVIPTTQIFLEADATLGDRGFNPWKQRTIYDYRRQDIPADATLPGPLASYFIAQVRQHGDASQAEQLERMNERMNLQMEG
;
A
#
# COMPACT_ATOMS: atom_id res chain seq x y z
N MET A 1 3.39 26.80 49.23
CA MET A 1 2.50 27.96 49.17
C MET A 1 2.91 28.81 47.97
N ALA A 2 1.93 29.12 47.12
CA ALA A 2 1.87 30.18 46.11
C ALA A 2 2.94 30.27 45.00
N SER A 3 2.51 29.87 43.81
CA SER A 3 2.90 30.44 42.51
C SER A 3 2.50 31.92 42.43
N PRO A 4 3.11 32.73 41.54
CA PRO A 4 2.25 33.39 40.56
C PRO A 4 2.87 33.49 39.16
N TRP A 5 2.02 33.20 38.17
CA TRP A 5 2.14 33.60 36.78
C TRP A 5 1.57 35.01 36.55
N LEU A 6 1.90 35.54 35.36
CA LEU A 6 1.25 36.59 34.56
C LEU A 6 1.71 38.03 34.74
N THR A 7 2.26 38.57 33.64
CA THR A 7 1.91 39.82 32.92
C THR A 7 3.11 40.14 31.98
N HIS A 8 3.05 40.54 30.70
CA HIS A 8 2.03 40.96 29.74
C HIS A 8 2.60 40.70 28.32
N ALA A 9 1.78 40.24 27.39
CA ALA A 9 2.12 40.16 25.96
C ALA A 9 1.74 41.49 25.26
N LEU A 10 2.68 42.05 24.49
CA LEU A 10 2.46 43.24 23.65
C LEU A 10 2.15 42.80 22.21
N ARG A 11 0.98 43.23 21.75
CA ARG A 11 0.47 43.12 20.38
C ARG A 11 1.18 44.14 19.49
N LEU A 12 1.59 43.73 18.28
CA LEU A 12 1.78 44.62 17.15
C LEU A 12 1.16 43.95 15.91
N SER A 13 -0.02 44.45 15.54
CA SER A 13 -0.68 44.18 14.26
C SER A 13 -0.28 45.29 13.29
N ALA A 14 0.23 44.93 12.12
CA ALA A 14 0.38 45.84 11.00
C ALA A 14 -0.40 45.30 9.80
N LEU A 15 -1.43 46.06 9.43
CA LEU A 15 -2.14 46.01 8.16
C LEU A 15 -1.17 46.31 7.01
N ALA A 16 -1.34 45.62 5.88
CA ALA A 16 -1.08 46.19 4.57
C ALA A 16 -2.11 45.65 3.55
N LEU A 17 -3.03 46.53 3.16
CA LEU A 17 -3.84 46.41 1.95
C LEU A 17 -2.93 46.52 0.73
N LEU A 18 -3.17 45.71 -0.31
CA LEU A 18 -3.06 46.17 -1.69
C LEU A 18 -4.18 45.55 -2.54
N ALA A 19 -4.90 46.45 -3.20
CA ALA A 19 -5.95 46.20 -4.15
C ALA A 19 -5.40 46.27 -5.58
N GLY A 20 -6.04 45.53 -6.49
CA GLY A 20 -6.30 45.96 -7.86
C GLY A 20 -5.20 45.72 -8.90
N CYS A 21 -5.47 44.82 -9.84
CA CYS A 21 -5.53 45.16 -11.27
C CYS A 21 -6.13 43.98 -12.05
N SER A 22 -7.38 44.15 -12.49
CA SER A 22 -7.97 43.39 -13.60
C SER A 22 -7.39 43.93 -14.91
N CYS A 23 -6.88 43.04 -15.77
CA CYS A 23 -6.70 43.33 -17.19
C CYS A 23 -7.39 42.23 -18.00
N GLU A 24 -8.45 42.64 -18.69
CA GLU A 24 -9.07 41.92 -19.79
C GLU A 24 -8.05 41.72 -20.93
N HIS A 25 -8.00 40.51 -21.48
CA HIS A 25 -7.61 40.33 -22.88
C HIS A 25 -8.52 39.32 -23.57
N ARG A 26 -9.30 39.85 -24.51
CA ARG A 26 -10.07 39.16 -25.55
C ARG A 26 -9.17 38.92 -26.76
N GLY A 27 -9.29 37.75 -27.36
CA GLY A 27 -8.82 37.40 -28.71
C GLY A 27 -8.85 35.88 -28.86
N HIS A 28 -9.95 35.27 -29.32
CA HIS A 28 -10.29 34.97 -30.73
C HIS A 28 -9.15 34.30 -31.51
N GLU A 29 -9.26 32.98 -31.71
CA GLU A 29 -8.78 32.22 -32.89
C GLU A 29 -9.47 30.83 -32.83
N GLU A 30 -10.56 30.67 -33.60
CA GLU A 30 -10.64 29.87 -34.83
C GLU A 30 -10.83 28.37 -34.60
N ALA A 31 -12.10 27.99 -34.43
CA ALA A 31 -12.54 26.62 -34.64
C ALA A 31 -12.54 26.33 -36.16
N SER A 32 -11.54 25.59 -36.60
CA SER A 32 -11.48 25.03 -37.96
C SER A 32 -12.59 23.99 -38.14
N SER A 33 -13.62 24.33 -38.92
CA SER A 33 -14.68 23.41 -39.31
C SER A 33 -14.19 22.61 -40.53
N ALA A 34 -13.88 21.33 -40.34
CA ALA A 34 -13.68 20.41 -41.46
C ALA A 34 -15.02 20.16 -42.20
N PRO A 35 -15.03 20.09 -43.54
CA PRO A 35 -16.26 19.80 -44.28
C PRO A 35 -16.69 18.35 -44.04
N GLN A 36 -17.95 18.15 -43.66
CA GLN A 36 -18.51 16.80 -43.55
C GLN A 36 -18.57 16.15 -44.94
N PRO A 37 -18.17 14.87 -45.08
CA PRO A 37 -18.28 14.16 -46.34
C PRO A 37 -19.76 13.92 -46.65
N THR A 38 -20.20 14.33 -47.84
CA THR A 38 -21.51 13.99 -48.36
C THR A 38 -21.52 12.50 -48.68
N VAL A 39 -22.14 11.68 -47.82
CA VAL A 39 -22.39 10.27 -48.09
C VAL A 39 -23.48 10.19 -49.15
N VAL A 40 -23.10 9.94 -50.40
CA VAL A 40 -24.04 9.59 -51.46
C VAL A 40 -24.51 8.16 -51.20
N ALA A 41 -25.76 8.01 -50.79
CA ALA A 41 -26.35 6.68 -50.60
C ALA A 41 -26.35 5.92 -51.94
N PRO A 42 -25.90 4.64 -51.97
CA PRO A 42 -25.93 3.85 -53.19
C PRO A 42 -27.38 3.65 -53.66
N SER A 43 -27.61 3.82 -54.97
CA SER A 43 -28.94 3.61 -55.54
C SER A 43 -29.42 2.17 -55.31
N GLN A 44 -30.74 1.96 -55.20
CA GLN A 44 -31.34 0.64 -55.00
C GLN A 44 -30.88 -0.41 -56.04
N ALA A 45 -30.53 0.03 -57.26
CA ALA A 45 -29.99 -0.86 -58.29
C ALA A 45 -28.61 -1.45 -57.92
N SER A 46 -27.76 -0.69 -57.23
CA SER A 46 -26.43 -1.15 -56.78
C SER A 46 -26.54 -2.13 -55.61
N MET A 47 -27.55 -1.95 -54.75
CA MET A 47 -27.82 -2.85 -53.61
C MET A 47 -28.38 -4.21 -54.08
N LEU A 48 -29.22 -4.21 -55.11
CA LEU A 48 -29.78 -5.44 -55.69
C LEU A 48 -28.72 -6.25 -56.45
N ALA A 49 -27.78 -5.59 -57.15
CA ALA A 49 -26.68 -6.27 -57.82
C ALA A 49 -25.71 -6.95 -56.82
N ALA A 50 -25.32 -6.25 -55.74
CA ALA A 50 -24.44 -6.82 -54.72
C ALA A 50 -25.06 -8.02 -53.98
N ARG A 51 -26.38 -8.01 -53.78
CA ARG A 51 -27.09 -9.12 -53.13
C ARG A 51 -27.18 -10.37 -54.01
N ALA A 52 -27.32 -10.21 -55.32
CA ALA A 52 -27.32 -11.32 -56.27
C ALA A 52 -25.92 -11.97 -56.41
N GLU A 53 -24.85 -11.23 -56.10
CA GLU A 53 -23.47 -11.73 -56.14
C GLU A 53 -23.10 -12.50 -54.86
N LEU A 54 -23.61 -12.08 -53.69
CA LEU A 54 -23.46 -12.79 -52.42
C LEU A 54 -24.21 -14.14 -52.39
N GLU A 55 -25.36 -14.25 -53.06
CA GLU A 55 -26.14 -15.50 -53.12
C GLU A 55 -25.54 -16.56 -54.09
N ARG A 56 -24.50 -16.22 -54.86
CA ARG A 56 -23.79 -17.16 -55.75
C ARG A 56 -22.46 -17.68 -55.20
N ALA A 57 -22.01 -17.19 -54.05
CA ALA A 57 -20.79 -17.68 -53.44
C ALA A 57 -21.04 -19.08 -52.85
N PRO A 58 -20.27 -20.12 -53.24
CA PRO A 58 -20.40 -21.43 -52.62
C PRO A 58 -20.06 -21.32 -51.14
N VAL A 59 -20.98 -21.77 -50.28
CA VAL A 59 -20.76 -21.88 -48.83
C VAL A 59 -19.58 -22.84 -48.63
N GLN A 60 -18.41 -22.30 -48.30
CA GLN A 60 -17.30 -23.10 -47.82
C GLN A 60 -17.68 -23.62 -46.44
N THR A 61 -17.88 -24.94 -46.34
CA THR A 61 -18.02 -25.63 -45.06
C THR A 61 -16.70 -25.45 -44.32
N ILE A 62 -16.66 -24.54 -43.35
CA ILE A 62 -15.53 -24.42 -42.43
C ILE A 62 -15.57 -25.68 -41.56
N GLU A 63 -14.61 -26.58 -41.75
CA GLU A 63 -14.46 -27.73 -40.86
C GLU A 63 -14.28 -27.24 -39.42
N PRO A 64 -14.99 -27.81 -38.44
CA PRO A 64 -14.87 -27.38 -37.06
C PRO A 64 -13.44 -27.62 -36.60
N VAL A 65 -12.75 -26.52 -36.27
CA VAL A 65 -11.45 -26.59 -35.59
C VAL A 65 -11.68 -27.37 -34.30
N PRO A 66 -10.92 -28.46 -34.04
CA PRO A 66 -11.08 -29.22 -32.81
C PRO A 66 -10.84 -28.26 -31.63
N LEU A 67 -11.82 -28.20 -30.72
CA LEU A 67 -11.67 -27.57 -29.42
C LEU A 67 -10.51 -28.27 -28.71
N VAL A 68 -9.32 -27.70 -28.79
CA VAL A 68 -8.22 -28.06 -27.91
C VAL A 68 -8.62 -27.53 -26.55
N GLU A 69 -9.06 -28.43 -25.68
CA GLU A 69 -9.26 -28.18 -24.27
C GLU A 69 -7.91 -27.73 -23.72
N VAL A 70 -7.73 -26.41 -23.61
CA VAL A 70 -6.57 -25.84 -22.94
C VAL A 70 -6.76 -26.20 -21.48
N GLU A 71 -6.05 -27.22 -21.01
CA GLU A 71 -5.93 -27.52 -19.58
C GLU A 71 -5.42 -26.24 -18.91
N ILE A 72 -6.34 -25.48 -18.32
CA ILE A 72 -5.99 -24.36 -17.46
C ILE A 72 -5.36 -25.02 -16.24
N PRO A 73 -4.06 -24.79 -15.97
CA PRO A 73 -3.42 -25.40 -14.82
C PRO A 73 -4.22 -25.00 -13.57
N GLU A 74 -4.58 -25.99 -12.76
CA GLU A 74 -5.27 -25.73 -11.49
C GLU A 74 -4.45 -24.73 -10.68
N PRO A 75 -5.10 -23.69 -10.11
CA PRO A 75 -4.39 -22.72 -9.31
C PRO A 75 -3.67 -23.44 -8.15
N PRO A 76 -2.45 -23.00 -7.79
CA PRO A 76 -1.74 -23.61 -6.68
C PRO A 76 -2.60 -23.52 -5.41
N PRO A 77 -2.54 -24.54 -4.53
CA PRO A 77 -3.33 -24.53 -3.31
C PRO A 77 -3.00 -23.29 -2.46
N PRO A 78 -3.98 -22.76 -1.70
CA PRO A 78 -3.76 -21.60 -0.87
C PRO A 78 -2.63 -21.88 0.15
N PRO A 79 -1.86 -20.84 0.56
CA PRO A 79 -0.85 -21.00 1.59
C PRO A 79 -1.46 -21.66 2.84
N PHE A 80 -0.76 -22.63 3.43
CA PHE A 80 -1.23 -23.33 4.63
C PHE A 80 -2.59 -24.05 4.50
N ALA A 81 -3.03 -24.40 3.27
CA ALA A 81 -4.31 -25.06 3.02
C ALA A 81 -4.60 -26.21 4.02
N GLY A 82 -5.79 -26.15 4.63
CA GLY A 82 -6.27 -27.18 5.56
C GLY A 82 -5.63 -27.17 6.95
N ARG A 83 -4.71 -26.24 7.24
CA ARG A 83 -4.12 -26.11 8.58
C ARG A 83 -5.02 -25.27 9.48
N GLU A 84 -5.37 -25.77 10.66
CA GLU A 84 -6.15 -24.99 11.63
C GLU A 84 -5.34 -23.84 12.23
N GLN A 85 -4.04 -24.05 12.44
CA GLN A 85 -3.14 -23.10 13.08
C GLN A 85 -1.79 -23.04 12.37
N VAL A 86 -1.24 -21.83 12.33
CA VAL A 86 0.07 -21.49 11.74
C VAL A 86 0.83 -20.66 12.77
N SER A 87 2.11 -20.97 13.02
CA SER A 87 2.92 -20.18 13.94
C SER A 87 3.33 -18.84 13.33
N VAL A 88 3.66 -17.86 14.18
CA VAL A 88 4.20 -16.57 13.73
C VAL A 88 5.52 -16.77 12.98
N GLU A 89 6.35 -17.74 13.40
CA GLU A 89 7.56 -18.12 12.68
C GLU A 89 7.26 -18.62 11.26
N GLU A 90 6.29 -19.52 11.11
CA GLU A 90 5.88 -20.04 9.80
C GLU A 90 5.33 -18.95 8.89
N LEU A 91 4.55 -18.01 9.43
CA LEU A 91 4.09 -16.83 8.68
C LEU A 91 5.27 -15.98 8.20
N LEU A 92 6.24 -15.68 9.09
CA LEU A 92 7.42 -14.89 8.74
C LEU A 92 8.29 -15.58 7.68
N GLU A 93 8.49 -16.90 7.78
CA GLU A 93 9.23 -17.65 6.78
C GLU A 93 8.50 -17.69 5.44
N ALA A 94 7.17 -17.79 5.43
CA ALA A 94 6.38 -17.67 4.21
C ALA A 94 6.52 -16.27 3.58
N MET A 95 6.44 -15.19 4.37
CA MET A 95 6.68 -13.83 3.85
C MET A 95 8.09 -13.66 3.27
N LYS A 96 9.12 -14.21 3.92
CA LYS A 96 10.50 -14.19 3.41
C LYS A 96 10.64 -14.95 2.11
N ALA A 97 9.91 -16.06 1.94
CA ALA A 97 9.92 -16.85 0.72
C ALA A 97 9.36 -16.10 -0.50
N GLU A 98 8.50 -15.08 -0.29
CA GLU A 98 7.99 -14.23 -1.36
C GLU A 98 8.99 -13.13 -1.79
N LEU A 99 9.95 -12.76 -0.93
CA LEU A 99 10.89 -11.65 -1.20
C LEU A 99 11.67 -11.77 -2.52
N PRO A 100 12.17 -12.94 -2.94
CA PRO A 100 12.88 -13.06 -4.22
C PRO A 100 12.00 -12.68 -5.41
N ALA A 101 10.74 -13.13 -5.45
CA ALA A 101 9.81 -12.79 -6.52
C ALA A 101 9.46 -11.29 -6.50
N LEU A 102 9.25 -10.71 -5.32
CA LEU A 102 9.01 -9.27 -5.19
C LEU A 102 10.23 -8.44 -5.65
N ALA A 103 11.45 -8.91 -5.37
CA ALA A 103 12.67 -8.23 -5.81
C ALA A 103 12.85 -8.21 -7.34
N GLU A 104 12.16 -9.09 -8.08
CA GLU A 104 12.11 -9.10 -9.54
C GLU A 104 11.07 -8.13 -10.13
N SER A 105 10.20 -7.53 -9.30
CA SER A 105 9.20 -6.56 -9.77
C SER A 105 9.86 -5.29 -10.35
N GLU A 106 9.49 -4.96 -11.59
CA GLU A 106 9.89 -3.71 -12.24
C GLU A 106 9.28 -2.48 -11.55
N ALA A 107 8.05 -2.61 -11.03
CA ALA A 107 7.36 -1.52 -10.33
C ALA A 107 8.06 -1.18 -9.01
N LEU A 108 8.41 -2.19 -8.20
CA LEU A 108 9.18 -1.98 -6.97
C LEU A 108 10.58 -1.44 -7.26
N ARG A 109 11.20 -1.86 -8.38
CA ARG A 109 12.48 -1.31 -8.81
C ARG A 109 12.36 0.19 -9.16
N ALA A 110 11.31 0.57 -9.87
CA ALA A 110 11.06 1.97 -10.23
C ALA A 110 10.82 2.84 -8.98
N ASP A 111 10.01 2.35 -8.04
CA ASP A 111 9.76 3.03 -6.77
C ASP A 111 11.03 3.17 -5.93
N TYR A 112 11.89 2.15 -5.93
CA TYR A 112 13.18 2.21 -5.27
C TYR A 112 14.12 3.28 -5.86
N GLU A 113 14.19 3.39 -7.19
CA GLU A 113 15.01 4.42 -7.83
C GLU A 113 14.49 5.83 -7.52
N ALA A 114 13.16 6.01 -7.52
CA ALA A 114 12.53 7.25 -7.10
C ALA A 114 12.82 7.57 -5.61
N PHE A 115 12.70 6.57 -4.73
CA PHE A 115 13.03 6.68 -3.32
C PHE A 115 14.50 7.10 -3.12
N ARG A 116 15.44 6.43 -3.79
CA ARG A 116 16.85 6.78 -3.70
C ARG A 116 17.14 8.20 -4.16
N ALA A 117 16.56 8.60 -5.28
CA ALA A 117 16.71 9.96 -5.79
C ALA A 117 16.15 11.00 -4.80
N ALA A 118 15.00 10.70 -4.17
CA ALA A 118 14.39 11.58 -3.19
C ALA A 118 15.21 11.69 -1.90
N PHE A 119 15.92 10.64 -1.48
CA PHE A 119 16.73 10.65 -0.24
C PHE A 119 18.23 10.81 -0.50
N GLU A 120 18.65 11.08 -1.74
CA GLU A 120 20.05 11.24 -2.16
C GLU A 120 20.93 10.04 -1.77
N LEU A 121 20.36 8.82 -1.81
CA LEU A 121 21.02 7.60 -1.38
C LEU A 121 21.79 6.92 -2.53
N GLU A 122 22.97 6.37 -2.20
CA GLU A 122 23.74 5.55 -3.12
C GLU A 122 23.06 4.20 -3.38
N HIS A 123 23.32 3.63 -4.56
CA HIS A 123 22.80 2.30 -4.88
C HIS A 123 23.54 1.24 -4.11
N SER A 124 22.81 0.29 -3.54
CA SER A 124 23.34 -1.03 -3.24
C SER A 124 22.23 -2.08 -3.31
N GLU A 125 22.59 -3.31 -3.66
CA GLU A 125 21.66 -4.44 -3.61
C GLU A 125 21.11 -4.67 -2.21
N ALA A 126 21.90 -4.41 -1.17
CA ALA A 126 21.45 -4.51 0.23
C ALA A 126 20.34 -3.48 0.53
N LEU A 127 20.51 -2.23 0.08
CA LEU A 127 19.51 -1.18 0.26
C LEU A 127 18.25 -1.45 -0.56
N TYR A 128 18.38 -1.98 -1.77
CA TYR A 128 17.21 -2.38 -2.57
C TYR A 128 16.41 -3.48 -1.87
N LEU A 129 17.07 -4.52 -1.37
CA LEU A 129 16.39 -5.59 -0.65
C LEU A 129 15.76 -5.10 0.66
N ASP A 130 16.38 -4.14 1.36
CA ASP A 130 15.78 -3.50 2.52
C ASP A 130 14.54 -2.70 2.14
N PHE A 131 14.58 -1.95 1.03
CA PHE A 131 13.43 -1.24 0.49
C PHE A 131 12.26 -2.19 0.19
N VAL A 132 12.52 -3.35 -0.44
CA VAL A 132 11.48 -4.37 -0.70
C VAL A 132 10.89 -4.89 0.61
N ARG A 133 11.72 -5.22 1.61
CA ARG A 133 11.25 -5.69 2.94
C ARG A 133 10.42 -4.64 3.67
N VAL A 134 10.86 -3.39 3.63
CA VAL A 134 10.16 -2.26 4.26
C VAL A 134 8.84 -2.01 3.55
N SER A 135 8.80 -2.00 2.22
CA SER A 135 7.57 -1.82 1.44
C SER A 135 6.56 -2.93 1.74
N LEU A 136 7.01 -4.19 1.76
CA LEU A 136 6.16 -5.34 2.12
C LEU A 136 5.59 -5.17 3.53
N ALA A 137 6.43 -4.92 4.53
CA ALA A 137 5.98 -4.75 5.91
C ALA A 137 5.02 -3.56 6.04
N PHE A 138 5.32 -2.45 5.37
CA PHE A 138 4.52 -1.23 5.39
C PHE A 138 3.11 -1.46 4.84
N GLU A 139 3.00 -1.96 3.62
CA GLU A 139 1.70 -2.15 2.97
C GLU A 139 0.88 -3.26 3.63
N ALA A 140 1.54 -4.27 4.19
CA ALA A 140 0.89 -5.30 4.99
C ALA A 140 0.25 -4.72 6.27
N THR A 141 0.94 -3.81 6.96
CA THR A 141 0.64 -3.44 8.36
C THR A 141 0.08 -2.03 8.57
N ARG A 142 -0.02 -1.21 7.53
CA ARG A 142 -0.63 0.12 7.63
C ARG A 142 -2.16 0.08 7.73
N ASP A 143 -2.73 1.17 8.21
CA ASP A 143 -4.16 1.43 8.16
C ASP A 143 -4.68 1.35 6.72
N GLY A 144 -5.78 0.62 6.51
CA GLY A 144 -6.33 0.33 5.17
C GLY A 144 -5.42 -0.56 4.30
N GLY A 145 -4.32 -1.10 4.85
CA GLY A 145 -3.38 -1.97 4.15
C GLY A 145 -3.92 -3.37 3.88
N TRP A 146 -3.05 -4.25 3.40
CA TRP A 146 -3.42 -5.57 2.90
C TRP A 146 -4.12 -6.46 3.94
N TRP A 147 -3.69 -6.37 5.19
CA TRP A 147 -4.20 -7.23 6.26
C TRP A 147 -5.46 -6.72 6.94
N GLY A 148 -6.06 -5.64 6.44
CA GLY A 148 -7.36 -5.15 6.94
C GLY A 148 -7.27 -4.57 8.35
N LEU A 149 -6.16 -3.89 8.66
CA LEU A 149 -6.03 -3.11 9.88
C LEU A 149 -6.84 -1.81 9.75
N GLN A 150 -7.51 -1.43 10.82
CA GLN A 150 -8.27 -0.18 10.90
C GLN A 150 -7.74 0.70 12.03
N TRP A 151 -7.40 1.95 11.70
CA TRP A 151 -7.02 2.92 12.69
C TRP A 151 -8.23 3.37 13.54
N LYS A 152 -8.13 3.24 14.86
CA LYS A 152 -9.00 3.91 15.84
C LYS A 152 -8.21 4.21 17.11
N ILE A 153 -8.70 5.14 17.92
CA ILE A 153 -8.10 5.47 19.22
C ILE A 153 -8.29 4.28 20.16
N THR A 154 -7.19 3.72 20.65
CA THR A 154 -7.17 2.61 21.61
C THR A 154 -6.61 3.04 22.97
N ASN A 155 -5.81 4.11 23.01
CA ASN A 155 -5.07 4.59 24.19
C ASN A 155 -4.08 3.55 24.76
N GLU A 156 -3.48 2.75 23.88
CA GLU A 156 -2.51 1.73 24.27
C GLU A 156 -1.07 2.26 24.34
N GLN A 157 -0.15 1.37 24.66
CA GLN A 157 1.28 1.64 24.58
C GLN A 157 1.78 1.27 23.18
N PRO A 158 2.92 1.84 22.72
CA PRO A 158 3.51 1.57 21.40
C PRO A 158 4.06 0.13 21.29
N ASN A 159 3.17 -0.85 21.17
CA ASN A 159 3.46 -2.26 20.94
C ASN A 159 2.32 -2.93 20.16
N SER A 160 2.57 -4.08 19.56
CA SER A 160 1.58 -4.78 18.73
C SER A 160 0.80 -5.89 19.45
N GLU A 161 0.93 -6.05 20.77
CA GLU A 161 0.39 -7.19 21.53
C GLU A 161 -1.13 -7.35 21.37
N LYS A 162 -1.88 -6.24 21.31
CA LYS A 162 -3.33 -6.26 21.15
C LYS A 162 -3.79 -6.60 19.74
N ILE A 163 -3.02 -6.24 18.72
CA ILE A 163 -3.30 -6.66 17.34
C ILE A 163 -3.18 -8.18 17.26
N TRP A 164 -2.10 -8.73 17.80
CA TRP A 164 -1.92 -10.19 17.88
C TRP A 164 -3.05 -10.88 18.65
N ALA A 165 -3.48 -10.31 19.77
CA ALA A 165 -4.59 -10.86 20.55
C ALA A 165 -5.91 -10.89 19.75
N GLN A 166 -6.21 -9.82 19.00
CA GLN A 166 -7.40 -9.75 18.14
C GLN A 166 -7.36 -10.82 17.04
N TRP A 167 -6.25 -10.89 16.30
CA TRP A 167 -6.06 -11.90 15.25
C TRP A 167 -6.18 -13.34 15.76
N ARG A 168 -5.67 -13.63 16.95
CA ARG A 168 -5.78 -14.95 17.58
C ARG A 168 -7.17 -15.29 18.06
N ALA A 169 -7.99 -14.29 18.34
CA ALA A 169 -9.38 -14.46 18.78
C ALA A 169 -10.37 -14.58 17.60
N LEU A 170 -9.92 -14.40 16.35
CA LEU A 170 -10.78 -14.57 15.18
C LEU A 170 -11.18 -16.04 15.02
N GLU A 171 -12.48 -16.28 15.00
CA GLU A 171 -13.06 -17.59 14.70
C GLU A 171 -13.25 -17.71 13.19
N LEU A 172 -12.27 -18.31 12.50
CA LEU A 172 -12.29 -18.49 11.04
C LEU A 172 -12.30 -19.98 10.70
N ALA A 173 -13.08 -20.34 9.68
CA ALA A 173 -13.14 -21.68 9.13
C ALA A 173 -12.58 -21.71 7.70
N TRP A 174 -12.06 -22.87 7.29
CA TRP A 174 -11.73 -23.09 5.89
C TRP A 174 -13.02 -23.27 5.06
N PRO A 175 -13.10 -22.68 3.85
CA PRO A 175 -14.20 -22.96 2.92
C PRO A 175 -14.26 -24.45 2.55
N GLU A 176 -15.47 -25.01 2.46
CA GLU A 176 -15.68 -26.42 2.08
C GLU A 176 -15.26 -26.71 0.62
N ASP A 177 -15.30 -25.69 -0.24
CA ASP A 177 -14.93 -25.75 -1.64
C ASP A 177 -13.41 -25.61 -1.89
N GLY A 178 -12.61 -25.47 -0.82
CA GLY A 178 -11.16 -25.27 -0.91
C GLY A 178 -10.75 -23.89 -1.43
N GLY A 179 -11.69 -22.95 -1.50
CA GLY A 179 -11.46 -21.57 -1.91
C GLY A 179 -10.66 -20.73 -0.89
N ALA A 180 -10.51 -19.44 -1.20
CA ALA A 180 -9.89 -18.48 -0.29
C ALA A 180 -10.81 -18.23 0.92
N PRO A 181 -10.26 -18.15 2.14
CA PRO A 181 -11.07 -17.88 3.32
C PRO A 181 -11.68 -16.47 3.24
N GLU A 182 -12.95 -16.36 3.64
CA GLU A 182 -13.63 -15.08 3.77
C GLU A 182 -13.28 -14.46 5.12
N LEU A 183 -12.71 -13.25 5.10
CA LEU A 183 -12.33 -12.51 6.30
C LEU A 183 -13.23 -11.30 6.49
N PRO A 184 -13.42 -10.84 7.74
CA PRO A 184 -14.06 -9.56 7.98
C PRO A 184 -13.25 -8.43 7.32
N PRO A 185 -13.92 -7.34 6.87
CA PRO A 185 -13.23 -6.17 6.29
C PRO A 185 -12.17 -5.54 7.22
N THR A 186 -12.35 -5.71 8.53
CA THR A 186 -11.40 -5.31 9.56
C THR A 186 -11.00 -6.54 10.37
N THR A 187 -9.70 -6.87 10.34
CA THR A 187 -9.15 -8.02 11.07
C THR A 187 -8.64 -7.63 12.46
N ALA A 188 -8.23 -6.37 12.63
CA ALA A 188 -7.86 -5.80 13.92
C ALA A 188 -7.97 -4.27 13.89
N ILE A 189 -8.27 -3.70 15.06
CA ILE A 189 -8.32 -2.26 15.33
C ILE A 189 -7.08 -1.87 16.14
N ALA A 190 -6.43 -0.78 15.77
CA ALA A 190 -5.21 -0.31 16.42
C ALA A 190 -5.02 1.20 16.27
N GLU A 191 -4.28 1.82 17.18
CA GLU A 191 -3.85 3.21 17.05
C GLU A 191 -2.49 3.31 16.31
N CYS A 192 -2.06 4.54 16.00
CA CYS A 192 -0.85 4.81 15.20
C CYS A 192 0.43 4.22 15.79
N ASP A 193 0.50 4.11 17.11
CA ASP A 193 1.64 3.59 17.84
C ASP A 193 1.71 2.06 17.80
N GLU A 194 0.57 1.39 17.93
CA GLU A 194 0.42 -0.05 17.75
C GLU A 194 0.72 -0.48 16.30
N LEU A 195 0.22 0.27 15.31
CA LEU A 195 0.49 0.02 13.88
C LEU A 195 1.98 0.24 13.53
N SER A 196 2.57 1.32 14.04
CA SER A 196 4.01 1.58 13.89
C SER A 196 4.87 0.49 14.55
N ALA A 197 4.44 -0.01 15.70
CA ALA A 197 5.10 -1.11 16.39
C ALA A 197 4.98 -2.44 15.61
N LEU A 198 3.81 -2.73 15.04
CA LEU A 198 3.58 -3.92 14.21
C LEU A 198 4.45 -3.88 12.94
N PHE A 199 4.47 -2.75 12.24
CA PHE A 199 5.39 -2.52 11.11
C PHE A 199 6.83 -2.82 11.53
N ALA A 200 7.28 -2.21 12.64
CA ALA A 200 8.65 -2.34 13.09
C ALA A 200 9.00 -3.80 13.49
N PHE A 201 8.04 -4.53 14.07
CA PHE A 201 8.18 -5.96 14.34
C PHE A 201 8.43 -6.74 13.04
N PHE A 202 7.59 -6.57 12.02
CA PHE A 202 7.73 -7.31 10.75
C PHE A 202 8.97 -6.90 9.98
N ALA A 203 9.22 -5.60 9.80
CA ALA A 203 10.39 -5.11 9.07
C ALA A 203 11.70 -5.70 9.62
N ARG A 204 11.87 -5.73 10.96
CA ARG A 204 13.05 -6.34 11.59
C ARG A 204 13.12 -7.84 11.35
N ARG A 205 12.00 -8.55 11.42
CA ARG A 205 11.95 -10.02 11.29
C ARG A 205 12.10 -10.50 9.85
N LEU A 206 11.76 -9.67 8.87
CA LEU A 206 12.07 -9.90 7.45
C LEU A 206 13.56 -9.77 7.14
N GLY A 207 14.35 -9.23 8.08
CA GLY A 207 15.81 -9.26 8.03
C GLY A 207 16.41 -8.08 7.26
N LEU A 208 16.23 -6.87 7.78
CA LEU A 208 16.95 -5.68 7.30
C LEU A 208 18.47 -5.88 7.37
N SER A 209 19.20 -5.22 6.48
CA SER A 209 20.65 -5.22 6.46
C SER A 209 21.25 -4.66 7.75
N ARG A 210 22.53 -4.92 7.98
CA ARG A 210 23.24 -4.52 9.20
C ARG A 210 23.41 -3.00 9.38
N ASP A 211 23.18 -2.26 8.31
CA ASP A 211 23.28 -0.80 8.23
C ASP A 211 21.89 -0.14 8.26
N SER A 212 20.83 -0.94 8.32
CA SER A 212 19.45 -0.51 8.46
C SER A 212 18.86 -0.92 9.81
N HIS A 213 18.03 -0.07 10.39
CA HIS A 213 17.12 -0.49 11.47
C HIS A 213 15.86 0.37 11.49
N VAL A 214 14.86 -0.06 12.25
CA VAL A 214 13.60 0.67 12.42
C VAL A 214 13.40 1.01 13.89
N GLY A 215 12.80 2.16 14.13
CA GLY A 215 12.43 2.61 15.47
C GLY A 215 11.20 3.49 15.44
N LEU A 216 10.88 4.05 16.60
CA LEU A 216 9.71 4.89 16.82
C LEU A 216 10.07 6.36 17.03
N PHE A 217 9.20 7.23 16.53
CA PHE A 217 9.33 8.67 16.50
C PHE A 217 8.00 9.32 16.91
N TRP A 218 8.05 10.35 17.75
CA TRP A 218 6.89 11.14 18.16
C TRP A 218 6.91 12.51 17.45
N PRO A 219 6.32 12.63 16.24
CA PRO A 219 6.25 13.91 15.53
C PRO A 219 5.41 14.95 16.28
N THR A 220 4.43 14.50 17.06
CA THR A 220 3.58 15.32 17.93
C THR A 220 3.48 14.68 19.32
N GLY A 221 2.85 15.36 20.27
CA GLY A 221 2.67 14.83 21.64
C GLY A 221 1.69 13.65 21.74
N ASN A 222 0.94 13.36 20.68
CA ASN A 222 -0.14 12.37 20.65
C ASN A 222 -0.10 11.48 19.39
N HIS A 223 1.04 11.42 18.72
CA HIS A 223 1.19 10.61 17.51
C HIS A 223 2.55 9.94 17.50
N VAL A 224 2.56 8.67 17.07
CA VAL A 224 3.76 7.86 16.91
C VAL A 224 3.79 7.36 15.49
N VAL A 225 4.97 7.47 14.88
CA VAL A 225 5.25 6.91 13.56
C VAL A 225 6.52 6.05 13.64
N ALA A 226 6.59 5.05 12.78
CA ALA A 226 7.84 4.33 12.58
C ALA A 226 8.79 5.16 11.71
N VAL A 227 10.09 4.94 11.92
CA VAL A 227 11.16 5.52 11.11
C VAL A 227 12.11 4.40 10.73
N TRP A 228 12.37 4.26 9.43
CA TRP A 228 13.46 3.44 8.90
C TRP A 228 14.72 4.30 8.82
N ILE A 229 15.78 3.84 9.44
CA ILE A 229 17.08 4.49 9.45
C ILE A 229 17.99 3.71 8.52
N VAL A 230 18.43 4.37 7.45
CA VAL A 230 19.41 3.91 6.48
C VAL A 230 20.78 4.43 6.89
N ASP A 231 21.84 3.65 6.63
CA ASP A 231 23.21 3.96 7.01
C ASP A 231 23.36 4.31 8.50
N ALA A 232 22.71 3.51 9.35
CA ALA A 232 22.61 3.73 10.79
C ALA A 232 23.94 3.86 11.55
N ARG A 233 25.05 3.45 10.92
CA ARG A 233 26.41 3.54 11.48
C ARG A 233 27.20 4.75 10.96
N SER A 234 26.65 5.48 10.00
CA SER A 234 27.21 6.72 9.47
C SER A 234 27.10 7.86 10.48
N GLU A 235 27.96 8.87 10.33
CA GLU A 235 27.83 10.14 11.06
C GLU A 235 26.59 10.94 10.62
N ASP A 236 26.10 10.67 9.40
CA ASP A 236 24.92 11.28 8.81
C ASP A 236 23.92 10.21 8.33
N PRO A 237 23.16 9.58 9.26
CA PRO A 237 22.20 8.54 8.89
C PRO A 237 20.95 9.15 8.26
N THR A 238 20.44 8.51 7.20
CA THR A 238 19.17 8.94 6.60
C THR A 238 17.99 8.39 7.39
N ARG A 239 17.05 9.27 7.78
CA ARG A 239 15.83 8.89 8.49
C ARG A 239 14.62 9.02 7.56
N VAL A 240 13.99 7.90 7.27
CA VAL A 240 12.81 7.80 6.41
C VAL A 240 11.58 7.57 7.28
N VAL A 241 10.59 8.46 7.19
CA VAL A 241 9.33 8.31 7.92
C VAL A 241 8.48 7.23 7.26
N ILE A 242 7.85 6.39 8.08
CA ILE A 242 6.95 5.33 7.67
C ILE A 242 5.53 5.68 8.17
N PRO A 243 4.68 6.27 7.33
CA PRO A 243 3.36 6.73 7.74
C PRO A 243 2.36 5.58 7.78
N THR A 244 2.37 4.79 8.85
CA THR A 244 1.47 3.62 9.02
C THR A 244 -0.01 4.01 9.16
N THR A 245 -0.33 5.30 9.24
CA THR A 245 -1.68 5.87 9.17
C THR A 245 -1.66 7.18 8.40
N GLN A 246 -2.81 7.61 7.86
CA GLN A 246 -2.96 8.91 7.20
C GLN A 246 -3.26 10.06 8.17
N ILE A 247 -3.14 9.83 9.48
CA ILE A 247 -3.46 10.85 10.48
C ILE A 247 -2.40 11.96 10.44
N PHE A 248 -2.86 13.20 10.25
CA PHE A 248 -2.03 14.41 10.03
C PHE A 248 -1.25 14.45 8.71
N LEU A 249 -1.57 13.57 7.77
CA LEU A 249 -0.95 13.52 6.45
C LEU A 249 -1.99 13.76 5.36
N GLU A 250 -1.50 14.08 4.16
CA GLU A 250 -2.35 14.21 2.98
C GLU A 250 -2.71 12.82 2.44
N ALA A 251 -3.82 12.73 1.69
CA ALA A 251 -4.32 11.45 1.16
C ALA A 251 -3.38 10.78 0.13
N ASP A 252 -2.31 11.45 -0.28
CA ASP A 252 -1.26 10.96 -1.15
C ASP A 252 0.02 10.54 -0.42
N ALA A 253 0.06 10.62 0.92
CA ALA A 253 1.24 10.22 1.67
C ALA A 253 1.49 8.70 1.58
N THR A 254 2.75 8.35 1.33
CA THR A 254 3.22 6.97 1.16
C THR A 254 4.60 6.79 1.83
N LEU A 255 5.23 5.63 1.64
CA LEU A 255 6.58 5.35 2.13
C LEU A 255 7.57 6.46 1.75
N GLY A 256 8.19 7.07 2.76
CA GLY A 256 9.14 8.17 2.57
C GLY A 256 8.49 9.55 2.40
N ASP A 257 7.21 9.69 2.72
CA ASP A 257 6.55 10.99 2.82
C ASP A 257 7.31 11.97 3.74
N ARG A 258 7.21 13.26 3.40
CA ARG A 258 7.94 14.35 4.06
C ARG A 258 7.06 15.22 4.97
N GLY A 259 5.81 14.84 5.21
CA GLY A 259 4.87 15.54 6.06
C GLY A 259 5.35 15.65 7.53
N PHE A 260 6.19 14.71 7.97
CA PHE A 260 6.88 14.80 9.25
C PHE A 260 8.38 14.99 9.09
N ASN A 261 8.96 15.88 9.90
CA ASN A 261 10.42 16.03 10.00
C ASN A 261 11.00 15.02 11.00
N PRO A 262 11.72 13.97 10.58
CA PRO A 262 12.26 12.92 11.46
C PRO A 262 13.41 13.40 12.36
N TRP A 263 13.88 14.64 12.19
CA TRP A 263 14.91 15.28 13.00
C TRP A 263 14.35 16.18 14.10
N LYS A 264 13.03 16.35 14.18
CA LYS A 264 12.38 17.07 15.28
C LYS A 264 12.66 16.42 16.65
N GLN A 265 12.90 15.11 16.65
CA GLN A 265 13.31 14.34 17.81
C GLN A 265 14.77 13.89 17.65
N ARG A 266 15.61 14.19 18.64
CA ARG A 266 17.03 13.85 18.60
C ARG A 266 17.26 12.33 18.47
N THR A 267 16.56 11.56 19.29
CA THR A 267 16.74 10.11 19.42
C THR A 267 15.56 9.40 18.78
N ILE A 268 15.80 8.51 17.81
CA ILE A 268 14.80 7.53 17.39
C ILE A 268 14.91 6.32 18.33
N TYR A 269 13.79 5.86 18.86
CA TYR A 269 13.80 4.74 19.81
C TYR A 269 13.77 3.42 19.05
N ASP A 270 14.91 2.72 19.03
CA ASP A 270 15.05 1.42 18.36
C ASP A 270 14.00 0.42 18.86
N TYR A 271 13.25 -0.17 17.93
CA TYR A 271 12.14 -1.06 18.26
C TYR A 271 12.62 -2.49 18.45
N ARG A 272 13.14 -2.82 19.64
CA ARG A 272 13.70 -4.15 19.93
C ARG A 272 12.74 -5.19 20.49
N ARG A 273 11.49 -4.80 20.74
CA ARG A 273 10.52 -5.65 21.44
C ARG A 273 10.21 -6.94 20.67
N GLN A 274 9.83 -7.95 21.44
CA GLN A 274 9.22 -9.18 20.95
C GLN A 274 7.78 -9.19 21.46
N ASP A 275 6.88 -8.59 20.69
CA ASP A 275 5.47 -8.45 21.09
C ASP A 275 4.71 -9.78 21.05
N ILE A 276 5.24 -10.77 20.32
CA ILE A 276 4.69 -12.13 20.28
C ILE A 276 5.81 -13.19 20.22
N PRO A 277 5.68 -14.33 20.93
CA PRO A 277 6.56 -15.47 20.75
C PRO A 277 6.51 -16.03 19.33
N ALA A 278 7.62 -16.59 18.86
CA ALA A 278 7.71 -17.12 17.49
C ALA A 278 6.82 -18.37 17.27
N ASP A 279 6.62 -19.15 18.33
CA ASP A 279 5.78 -20.36 18.39
C ASP A 279 4.30 -20.06 18.69
N ALA A 280 3.94 -18.81 18.98
CA ALA A 280 2.54 -18.44 19.10
C ALA A 280 1.83 -18.65 17.76
N THR A 281 0.56 -19.06 17.82
CA THR A 281 -0.21 -19.46 16.64
C THR A 281 -1.30 -18.46 16.29
N LEU A 282 -1.56 -18.33 14.99
CA LEU A 282 -2.70 -17.65 14.38
C LEU A 282 -3.66 -18.68 13.76
N PRO A 283 -4.94 -18.33 13.56
CA PRO A 283 -5.83 -19.12 12.71
C PRO A 283 -5.21 -19.33 11.32
N GLY A 284 -5.16 -20.57 10.85
CA GLY A 284 -4.59 -20.89 9.54
C GLY A 284 -5.24 -20.16 8.37
N PRO A 285 -6.59 -20.01 8.32
CA PRO A 285 -7.25 -19.15 7.34
C PRO A 285 -6.72 -17.71 7.30
N LEU A 286 -6.45 -17.10 8.46
CA LEU A 286 -5.91 -15.74 8.55
C LEU A 286 -4.48 -15.66 7.98
N ALA A 287 -3.60 -16.57 8.40
CA ALA A 287 -2.23 -16.63 7.90
C ALA A 287 -2.18 -16.90 6.39
N SER A 288 -3.09 -17.75 5.89
CA SER A 288 -3.26 -18.02 4.46
C SER A 288 -3.62 -16.76 3.69
N TYR A 289 -4.63 -16.04 4.17
CA TYR A 289 -5.05 -14.76 3.58
C TYR A 289 -3.91 -13.75 3.57
N PHE A 290 -3.15 -13.61 4.66
CA PHE A 290 -2.02 -12.68 4.72
C PHE A 290 -0.98 -12.94 3.63
N ILE A 291 -0.60 -14.20 3.40
CA ILE A 291 0.34 -14.55 2.33
C ILE A 291 -0.30 -14.41 0.94
N ALA A 292 -1.59 -14.73 0.80
CA ALA A 292 -2.30 -14.54 -0.45
C ALA A 292 -2.31 -13.05 -0.87
N GLN A 293 -2.52 -12.14 0.07
CA GLN A 293 -2.46 -10.69 -0.20
C GLN A 293 -1.05 -10.24 -0.62
N VAL A 294 0.02 -10.76 0.02
CA VAL A 294 1.40 -10.48 -0.39
C VAL A 294 1.64 -10.94 -1.83
N ARG A 295 1.18 -12.14 -2.21
CA ARG A 295 1.32 -12.66 -3.58
C ARG A 295 0.51 -11.88 -4.60
N GLN A 296 -0.68 -11.44 -4.22
CA GLN A 296 -1.61 -10.78 -5.13
C GLN A 296 -1.24 -9.31 -5.39
N HIS A 297 -0.65 -8.65 -4.40
CA HIS A 297 -0.45 -7.20 -4.43
C HIS A 297 0.99 -6.76 -4.22
N GLY A 298 1.88 -7.63 -3.75
CA GLY A 298 3.20 -7.22 -3.29
C GLY A 298 4.12 -6.67 -4.39
N ASP A 299 3.83 -6.95 -5.66
CA ASP A 299 4.60 -6.48 -6.81
C ASP A 299 4.10 -5.14 -7.38
N ALA A 300 2.99 -4.61 -6.88
CA ALA A 300 2.40 -3.36 -7.36
C ALA A 300 3.17 -2.12 -6.86
N SER A 301 3.13 -1.06 -7.66
CA SER A 301 3.76 0.24 -7.34
C SER A 301 3.10 0.91 -6.13
N GLN A 302 3.84 1.79 -5.44
CA GLN A 302 3.32 2.58 -4.31
C GLN A 302 2.06 3.36 -4.67
N ALA A 303 1.96 3.88 -5.91
CA ALA A 303 0.77 4.59 -6.38
C ALA A 303 -0.46 3.67 -6.44
N GLU A 304 -0.31 2.44 -6.93
CA GLU A 304 -1.38 1.45 -6.95
C GLU A 304 -1.75 0.98 -5.54
N GLN A 305 -0.77 0.83 -4.63
CA GLN A 305 -1.06 0.50 -3.23
C GLN A 305 -1.86 1.61 -2.54
N LEU A 306 -1.47 2.86 -2.78
CA LEU A 306 -2.13 4.04 -2.25
C LEU A 306 -3.59 4.15 -2.74
N GLU A 307 -3.83 3.91 -4.04
CA GLU A 307 -5.18 3.87 -4.61
C GLU A 307 -6.04 2.81 -3.91
N ARG A 308 -5.55 1.57 -3.82
CA ARG A 308 -6.25 0.47 -3.13
C ARG A 308 -6.53 0.77 -1.66
N MET A 309 -5.57 1.37 -0.97
CA MET A 309 -5.75 1.74 0.44
C MET A 309 -6.86 2.78 0.58
N ASN A 310 -6.86 3.82 -0.27
CA ASN A 310 -7.89 4.85 -0.26
C ASN A 310 -9.28 4.27 -0.58
N GLU A 311 -9.38 3.33 -1.52
CA GLU A 311 -10.62 2.58 -1.80
C GLU A 311 -11.11 1.81 -0.56
N ARG A 312 -10.22 1.08 0.14
CA ARG A 312 -10.56 0.34 1.36
C ARG A 312 -10.99 1.26 2.50
N MET A 313 -10.29 2.38 2.71
CA MET A 313 -10.66 3.35 3.74
C MET A 313 -12.04 3.94 3.48
N ASN A 314 -12.38 4.23 2.22
CA ASN A 314 -13.72 4.71 1.86
C ASN A 314 -14.80 3.67 2.20
N LEU A 315 -14.59 2.41 1.87
CA LEU A 315 -15.51 1.33 2.22
C LEU A 315 -15.69 1.16 3.74
N GLN A 316 -14.61 1.35 4.52
CA GLN A 316 -14.66 1.29 5.98
C GLN A 316 -15.39 2.48 6.62
N MET A 317 -15.54 3.61 5.91
CA MET A 317 -16.31 4.77 6.38
C MET A 317 -17.80 4.67 6.06
N GLU A 318 -18.16 3.88 5.05
CA GLU A 318 -19.55 3.71 4.59
C GLU A 318 -20.33 2.60 5.33
N GLY A 319 -19.62 1.66 5.99
CA GLY A 319 -20.18 0.55 6.76
C GLY A 319 -20.27 0.80 8.26
#